data_AF-A0A087A626-F1
#
_entry.id   AF-A0A087A626-F1
#
_cell.length_a   1.000
_cell.length_b   1.000
_cell.length_c   1.000
_cell.angle_alpha   90.00
_cell.angle_beta   90.00
_cell.angle_gamma   90.00
#
_symmetry.space_group_name_H-M   'P 1'
#
loop_
_entity.id
_entity.type
_entity.pdbx_description
1 polymer ?
#
loop_
_entity_poly.entity_id
_entity_poly.type
_entity_poly.pdbx_seq_one_letter_code
_entity_poly.pdbx_strand_id
1 'polypeptide(L)'
;MKFNPTYNPAPGRLISDILIENINVMTGDGEEPSIIAGYDDDHPVENVRIVNMRRDGKVCMTLEDANIELRDHASGVRIEGAVRS
;
A
#
# COMPACT_ATOMS: atom_id res chain seq x y z
N MET A 1 12.77 -20.61 0.71
CA MET A 1 11.52 -20.19 0.05
C MET A 1 10.87 -21.37 -0.65
N LYS A 2 9.58 -21.63 -0.42
CA LYS A 2 8.78 -22.47 -1.33
C LYS A 2 8.42 -21.62 -2.55
N PHE A 3 9.19 -21.78 -3.61
CA PHE A 3 8.84 -21.34 -4.96
C PHE A 3 7.48 -21.97 -5.30
N ASN A 4 6.44 -21.16 -5.61
CA ASN A 4 5.21 -21.68 -6.20
C ASN A 4 5.22 -21.34 -7.70
N PRO A 5 5.81 -22.21 -8.54
CA PRO A 5 6.01 -21.95 -9.97
C PRO A 5 4.71 -21.77 -10.77
N THR A 6 3.55 -22.05 -10.18
CA THR A 6 2.25 -21.90 -10.85
C THR A 6 1.79 -20.45 -10.97
N TYR A 7 2.26 -19.53 -10.11
CA TYR A 7 1.72 -18.15 -10.05
C TYR A 7 2.69 -17.04 -10.44
N ASN A 8 4.00 -17.19 -10.24
CA ASN A 8 4.96 -16.18 -10.71
C ASN A 8 6.35 -16.79 -10.97
N PRO A 9 6.72 -17.09 -12.23
CA PRO A 9 7.98 -17.77 -12.55
C PRO A 9 9.23 -16.87 -12.41
N ALA A 10 9.07 -15.57 -12.17
CA ALA A 10 10.16 -14.66 -11.85
C ALA A 10 9.80 -13.86 -10.59
N PRO A 11 10.64 -13.84 -9.54
CA PRO A 11 10.45 -12.87 -8.47
C PRO A 11 10.40 -11.48 -9.12
N GLY A 12 9.28 -10.77 -8.98
CA GLY A 12 9.18 -9.40 -9.49
C GLY A 12 10.32 -8.61 -8.87
N ARG A 13 11.24 -8.11 -9.70
CA ARG A 13 12.50 -7.52 -9.22
C ARG A 13 12.29 -6.19 -8.48
N LEU A 14 11.12 -5.57 -8.58
CA LEU A 14 10.85 -4.26 -8.01
C LEU A 14 9.33 -3.99 -7.97
N ILE A 15 8.83 -3.46 -6.86
CA ILE A 15 7.50 -2.83 -6.81
C ILE A 15 7.75 -1.33 -6.62
N SER A 16 7.62 -0.54 -7.68
CA SER A 16 7.86 0.90 -7.62
C SER A 16 6.79 1.70 -8.34
N ASP A 17 6.67 2.98 -7.96
CA ASP A 17 5.89 4.01 -8.67
C ASP A 17 4.40 3.66 -8.83
N ILE A 18 3.83 3.16 -7.74
CA ILE A 18 2.44 2.69 -7.68
C ILE A 18 1.50 3.86 -7.36
N LEU A 19 0.41 3.97 -8.11
CA LEU A 19 -0.71 4.86 -7.79
C LEU A 19 -1.91 4.03 -7.34
N ILE A 20 -2.40 4.33 -6.14
CA ILE A 20 -3.65 3.83 -5.60
C ILE A 20 -4.56 5.05 -5.45
N GLU A 21 -5.62 5.16 -6.24
CA GLU A 21 -6.46 6.36 -6.25
C GLU A 21 -7.96 6.05 -6.15
N ASN A 22 -8.69 6.95 -5.49
CA ASN A 22 -10.15 6.94 -5.40
C ASN A 22 -10.73 5.66 -4.79
N ILE A 23 -10.09 5.17 -3.73
CA ILE A 23 -10.49 3.97 -3.00
C ILE A 23 -11.41 4.34 -1.83
N ASN A 24 -12.45 3.55 -1.60
CA ASN A 24 -13.27 3.62 -0.39
C ASN A 24 -13.27 2.26 0.32
N VAL A 25 -12.89 2.25 1.59
CA VAL A 25 -12.83 1.08 2.46
C VAL A 25 -13.83 1.24 3.61
N MET A 26 -14.49 0.15 3.98
CA MET A 26 -15.40 0.13 5.13
C MET A 26 -14.78 -0.72 6.24
N THR A 27 -14.87 -0.25 7.49
CA THR A 27 -14.45 -1.04 8.64
C THR A 27 -15.32 -2.28 8.82
N GLY A 28 -14.70 -3.36 9.30
CA GLY A 28 -15.37 -4.62 9.63
C GLY A 28 -14.81 -5.25 10.90
N ASP A 29 -15.57 -6.18 11.49
CA ASP A 29 -15.13 -6.91 12.68
C ASP A 29 -13.88 -7.76 12.37
N GLY A 30 -12.84 -7.62 13.19
CA GLY A 30 -11.58 -8.36 13.07
C GLY A 30 -10.64 -7.84 11.98
N GLU A 31 -10.75 -6.56 11.62
CA GLU A 31 -9.90 -5.97 10.60
C GLU A 31 -8.46 -5.74 11.08
N GLU A 32 -7.51 -6.10 10.21
CA GLU A 32 -6.08 -5.91 10.39
C GLU A 32 -5.58 -4.76 9.50
N PRO A 33 -4.49 -4.07 9.89
CA PRO A 33 -3.89 -3.05 9.04
C PRO A 33 -3.40 -3.64 7.73
N SER A 34 -3.53 -2.86 6.66
CA SER A 34 -2.83 -3.16 5.41
C SER A 34 -1.34 -2.91 5.59
N ILE A 35 -0.50 -3.86 5.18
CA ILE A 35 0.95 -3.77 5.34
C ILE A 35 1.57 -3.44 3.99
N ILE A 36 2.42 -2.40 3.96
CA ILE A 36 3.30 -2.11 2.84
C ILE A 36 4.73 -2.36 3.29
N ALA A 37 5.35 -3.39 2.71
CA ALA A 37 6.69 -3.87 3.05
C ALA A 37 7.36 -4.45 1.81
N GLY A 38 8.67 -4.23 1.68
CA GLY A 38 9.51 -5.02 0.77
C GLY A 38 9.88 -6.36 1.40
N TYR A 39 10.40 -7.27 0.58
CA TYR A 39 10.80 -8.59 1.08
C TYR A 39 12.21 -8.57 1.69
N ASP A 40 13.14 -7.89 1.02
CA ASP A 40 14.52 -7.64 1.43
C ASP A 40 15.05 -6.38 0.69
N ASP A 41 16.32 -6.04 0.89
CA ASP A 41 16.96 -4.88 0.26
C ASP A 41 17.04 -4.96 -1.27
N ASP A 42 17.03 -6.17 -1.86
CA ASP A 42 17.05 -6.39 -3.31
C ASP A 42 15.64 -6.44 -3.92
N HIS A 43 14.60 -6.49 -3.09
CA HIS A 43 13.18 -6.53 -3.47
C HIS A 43 12.33 -5.52 -2.66
N PRO A 44 12.62 -4.21 -2.76
CA PRO A 44 11.92 -3.18 -2.01
C PRO A 44 10.53 -2.84 -2.59
N VAL A 45 9.73 -2.13 -1.78
CA VAL A 45 8.53 -1.40 -2.24
C VAL A 45 8.81 0.10 -2.18
N GLU A 46 8.74 0.79 -3.31
CA GLU A 46 9.14 2.19 -3.42
C GLU A 46 8.05 3.06 -4.07
N ASN A 47 7.98 4.33 -3.65
CA ASN A 47 7.19 5.37 -4.32
C ASN A 47 5.70 5.04 -4.50
N VAL A 48 5.04 4.56 -3.43
CA VAL A 48 3.58 4.33 -3.46
C VAL A 48 2.84 5.63 -3.13
N ARG A 49 1.96 6.05 -4.02
CA ARG A 49 1.08 7.21 -3.84
C ARG A 49 -0.35 6.75 -3.65
N ILE A 50 -0.95 7.15 -2.53
CA ILE A 50 -2.34 6.88 -2.19
C ILE A 50 -3.11 8.19 -2.29
N VAL A 51 -4.07 8.31 -3.21
CA VAL A 51 -4.77 9.57 -3.51
C VAL A 51 -6.26 9.42 -3.28
N ASN A 52 -6.86 10.35 -2.53
CA ASN A 52 -8.30 10.40 -2.26
C ASN A 52 -8.86 9.07 -1.71
N MET A 53 -8.11 8.42 -0.82
CA MET A 53 -8.61 7.26 -0.08
C MET A 53 -9.62 7.70 0.98
N ARG A 54 -10.67 6.90 1.14
CA ARG A 54 -11.69 7.09 2.16
C ARG A 54 -11.85 5.82 2.99
N ARG A 55 -12.12 6.02 4.27
CA ARG A 55 -12.44 4.97 5.22
C ARG A 55 -13.69 5.36 5.99
N ASP A 56 -14.71 4.53 5.93
CA ASP A 56 -16.05 4.82 6.50
C ASP A 56 -16.60 6.17 6.05
N GLY A 57 -16.38 6.50 4.77
CA GLY A 57 -16.79 7.77 4.17
C GLY A 57 -15.94 8.99 4.55
N LYS A 58 -14.95 8.86 5.44
CA LYS A 58 -14.03 9.93 5.83
C LYS A 58 -12.77 9.90 4.97
N VAL A 59 -12.27 11.07 4.57
CA VAL A 59 -11.01 11.18 3.82
C VAL A 59 -9.84 10.84 4.73
N CYS A 60 -8.95 9.97 4.26
CA CYS A 60 -7.71 9.63 4.95
C CYS A 60 -6.62 10.63 4.54
N MET A 61 -5.99 11.29 5.51
CA MET A 61 -4.90 12.25 5.28
C MET A 61 -3.55 11.75 5.80
N THR A 62 -3.56 10.66 6.57
CA THR A 62 -2.40 9.94 7.08
C THR A 62 -2.52 8.44 6.81
N LEU A 63 -1.40 7.70 6.87
CA LEU A 63 -1.42 6.24 6.73
C LEU A 63 -2.17 5.58 7.90
N GLU A 64 -2.13 6.19 9.08
CA GLU A 64 -2.90 5.75 10.24
C GLU A 64 -4.42 5.87 9.99
N ASP A 65 -4.90 6.99 9.44
CA ASP A 65 -6.32 7.15 9.05
C ASP A 65 -6.77 6.05 8.08
N ALA A 66 -5.85 5.63 7.21
CA ALA A 66 -6.08 4.60 6.20
C ALA A 66 -5.98 3.17 6.75
N ASN A 67 -5.60 2.99 8.02
CA ASN A 67 -5.24 1.69 8.61
C ASN A 67 -4.13 0.98 7.83
N ILE A 68 -3.08 1.73 7.46
CA ILE A 68 -1.92 1.24 6.70
C ILE A 68 -0.67 1.34 7.56
N GLU A 69 0.06 0.24 7.66
CA GLU A 69 1.34 0.13 8.34
C GLU A 69 2.48 0.00 7.32
N LEU A 70 3.52 0.83 7.49
CA LEU A 70 4.77 0.66 6.76
C LEU A 70 5.70 -0.25 7.57
N ARG A 71 6.28 -1.25 6.91
CA ARG A 71 7.28 -2.13 7.50
C ARG A 71 8.56 -2.13 6.65
N ASP A 72 9.43 -3.09 6.93
CA ASP A 72 10.79 -3.18 6.39
C ASP A 72 10.82 -3.06 4.86
N HIS A 73 11.91 -2.46 4.35
CA HIS A 73 12.20 -2.31 2.92
C HIS A 73 11.11 -1.58 2.10
N ALA A 74 10.26 -0.77 2.75
CA ALA A 74 9.32 0.14 2.10
C ALA A 74 9.76 1.61 2.23
N SER A 75 9.75 2.37 1.14
CA SER A 75 10.13 3.77 1.13
C SER A 75 9.28 4.62 0.19
N GLY A 76 9.22 5.94 0.43
CA GLY A 76 8.49 6.87 -0.45
C GLY A 76 6.96 6.68 -0.47
N VAL A 77 6.39 5.99 0.52
CA VAL A 77 4.94 5.78 0.63
C VAL A 77 4.27 7.01 1.23
N ARG A 78 3.26 7.54 0.54
CA ARG A 78 2.55 8.75 0.95
C ARG A 78 1.07 8.70 0.61
N ILE A 79 0.30 9.43 1.41
CA ILE A 79 -1.12 9.65 1.18
C ILE A 79 -1.40 11.14 0.91
N GLU A 80 -2.30 11.39 -0.03
CA GLU A 80 -2.68 12.70 -0.51
C GLU A 80 -4.21 12.80 -0.55
N GLY A 81 -4.75 13.92 -0.05
CA GLY A 81 -6.16 14.24 -0.25
C GLY A 81 -6.48 14.50 -1.74
N ALA A 82 -7.77 14.52 -2.08
CA ALA A 82 -8.18 14.92 -3.42
C ALA A 82 -7.68 16.34 -3.75
N VAL A 83 -6.94 16.46 -4.86
CA VAL A 83 -6.56 17.78 -5.39
C VAL A 83 -7.85 18.46 -5.87
N ARG A 84 -8.17 19.62 -5.30
CA ARG A 84 -9.26 20.45 -5.83
C ARG A 84 -8.76 21.13 -7.10
N SER A 85 -9.37 20.79 -8.24
CA SER A 85 -9.23 21.49 -9.52
C SER A 85 -9.90 22.85 -9.49
#